data_AF-A0A935WDV2-F1
#
_entry.id   AF-A0A935WDV2-F1
#
_cell.length_a   1.000
_cell.length_b   1.000
_cell.length_c   1.000
_cell.angle_alpha   90.00
_cell.angle_beta   90.00
_cell.angle_gamma   90.00
#
_symmetry.space_group_name_H-M   'P 1'
#
loop_
_entity.id
_entity.type
_entity.pdbx_description
1 polymer ?
#
loop_
_entity_poly.entity_id
_entity_poly.type
_entity_poly.pdbx_seq_one_letter_code
_entity_poly.pdbx_strand_id
1 'polypeptide(L)'
;MATRAPDRLGLSDLLGNVQEWVRVGERWTTRGGSYNDVPDAYATAPRARWQPSWQERDPQYPKSRWWLSDGPFVGFRLVRE
;
A
#
# COMPACT_ATOMS: atom_id res chain seq x y z
N MET A 1 13.99 4.79 6.90
CA MET A 1 14.54 6.03 6.32
C MET A 1 14.22 6.00 4.84
N ALA A 2 13.55 7.03 4.30
CA ALA A 2 13.27 7.14 2.87
C ALA A 2 14.60 7.20 2.10
N THR A 3 14.81 6.29 1.15
CA THR A 3 16.08 6.16 0.41
C THR A 3 16.10 6.96 -0.90
N ARG A 4 14.95 7.49 -1.35
CA ARG A 4 14.81 8.26 -2.59
C ARG A 4 14.53 9.73 -2.28
N ALA A 5 15.00 10.60 -3.18
CA ALA A 5 14.69 12.02 -3.10
C ALA A 5 13.16 12.24 -3.21
N PRO A 6 12.60 13.24 -2.50
CA PRO A 6 11.20 13.60 -2.66
C PRO A 6 10.87 14.06 -4.08
N ASP A 7 9.59 13.97 -4.45
CA ASP A 7 9.10 14.52 -5.72
C ASP A 7 9.05 16.07 -5.70
N ARG A 8 8.58 16.66 -6.81
CA ARG A 8 8.44 18.13 -6.95
C ARG A 8 7.49 18.78 -5.92
N LEU A 9 6.69 18.00 -5.21
CA LEU A 9 5.76 18.45 -4.18
C LEU A 9 6.31 18.19 -2.77
N GLY A 10 7.55 17.68 -2.66
CA GLY A 10 8.17 17.34 -1.38
C GLY A 10 7.69 16.00 -0.81
N LEU A 11 7.03 15.16 -1.62
CA LEU A 11 6.51 13.87 -1.18
C LEU A 11 7.54 12.76 -1.39
N SER A 12 7.88 12.07 -0.30
CA SER A 12 8.75 10.88 -0.31
C SER A 12 7.94 9.59 -0.30
N ASP A 13 8.59 8.51 -0.75
CA ASP A 13 8.08 7.13 -0.71
C ASP A 13 6.72 6.95 -1.42
N LEU A 14 6.45 7.75 -2.46
CA LEU A 14 5.27 7.55 -3.32
C LEU A 14 5.36 6.29 -4.18
N LEU A 15 6.58 5.83 -4.48
CA LEU A 15 6.87 4.65 -5.28
C LEU A 15 7.85 3.73 -4.52
N GLY A 16 7.35 2.60 -4.03
CA GLY A 16 8.05 1.64 -3.18
C GLY A 16 7.76 1.85 -1.69
N ASN A 17 8.60 1.27 -0.83
CA ASN A 17 8.39 1.17 0.62
C ASN A 17 7.12 0.36 0.95
N VAL A 18 5.95 0.98 1.03
CA VAL A 18 4.69 0.28 1.28
C VAL A 18 3.64 0.70 0.28
N GLN A 19 2.77 -0.23 -0.11
CA GLN A 19 1.62 0.13 -0.93
C GLN A 19 0.59 0.84 -0.05
N GLU A 20 0.08 1.98 -0.50
CA GLU A 20 -0.79 2.84 0.31
C GLU A 20 -2.25 2.68 -0.09
N TRP A 21 -3.15 2.60 0.89
CA TRP A 21 -4.60 2.60 0.64
C TRP A 21 -5.06 3.89 -0.03
N VAL A 22 -5.77 3.75 -1.16
CA VAL A 22 -6.37 4.84 -1.92
C VAL A 22 -7.82 4.50 -2.22
N ARG A 23 -8.70 5.49 -2.03
CA ARG A 23 -10.10 5.42 -2.43
C ARG A 23 -10.26 5.97 -3.85
N VAL A 24 -10.83 5.17 -4.74
CA VAL A 24 -11.19 5.56 -6.11
C VAL A 24 -12.69 5.39 -6.27
N GLY A 25 -13.42 6.50 -6.14
CA GLY A 25 -14.88 6.49 -6.03
C GLY A 25 -15.32 5.72 -4.78
N GLU A 26 -16.05 4.63 -4.96
CA GLU A 26 -16.50 3.75 -3.87
C GLU A 26 -15.57 2.55 -3.62
N ARG A 27 -14.50 2.40 -4.40
CA ARG A 27 -13.61 1.23 -4.35
C ARG A 27 -12.31 1.57 -3.63
N TRP A 28 -11.84 0.63 -2.81
CA TRP A 28 -10.51 0.67 -2.20
C TRP A 28 -9.51 -0.12 -3.05
N THR A 29 -8.33 0.46 -3.23
CA THR A 29 -7.17 -0.16 -3.90
C THR A 29 -5.90 0.31 -3.19
N THR A 30 -4.80 -0.40 -3.37
CA THR A 30 -3.49 0.06 -2.92
C THR A 30 -2.67 0.58 -4.11
N ARG A 31 -1.82 1.59 -3.87
CA ARG A 31 -0.98 2.25 -4.89
C ARG A 31 0.46 2.42 -4.42
N GLY A 32 1.37 2.64 -5.35
CA GLY A 32 2.78 2.99 -5.07
C GLY A 32 3.73 1.80 -5.08
N GLY A 33 3.21 0.58 -4.89
CA GLY A 33 4.04 -0.61 -4.73
C GLY A 33 4.72 -0.66 -3.37
N SER A 34 5.41 -1.76 -3.08
CA SER A 34 6.01 -2.04 -1.78
C SER A 34 7.42 -2.61 -1.91
N TYR A 35 8.14 -2.75 -0.80
CA TYR A 35 9.46 -3.39 -0.76
C TYR A 35 9.50 -4.84 -1.29
N ASN A 36 8.34 -5.48 -1.51
CA ASN A 36 8.24 -6.80 -2.13
C ASN A 36 8.25 -6.76 -3.66
N ASP A 37 8.06 -5.59 -4.27
CA ASP A 37 8.00 -5.44 -5.72
C ASP A 37 9.39 -5.30 -6.35
N VAL A 38 9.56 -5.85 -7.55
CA VAL A 38 10.79 -5.70 -8.33
C VAL A 38 11.01 -4.22 -8.75
N PRO A 39 12.26 -3.73 -8.79
CA PRO A 39 12.55 -2.32 -9.10
C PRO A 39 11.91 -1.77 -10.39
N ASP A 40 11.81 -2.58 -11.44
CA ASP A 40 11.25 -2.13 -12.72
C ASP A 40 9.73 -1.91 -12.67
N ALA A 41 9.03 -2.47 -11.67
CA ALA A 41 7.59 -2.32 -11.52
C ALA A 41 7.18 -0.86 -11.19
N TYR A 42 8.07 -0.09 -10.56
CA TYR A 42 7.75 1.26 -10.07
C TYR A 42 7.52 2.29 -11.17
N ALA A 43 7.99 2.03 -12.40
CA ALA A 43 7.76 2.93 -13.54
C ALA A 43 6.27 3.11 -13.90
N THR A 44 5.42 2.18 -13.46
CA THR A 44 3.98 2.17 -13.81
C THR A 44 3.04 2.54 -12.67
N ALA A 45 3.57 2.95 -11.51
CA ALA A 45 2.81 3.17 -10.27
C ALA A 45 1.88 1.97 -9.94
N PRO A 46 2.46 0.87 -9.41
CA PRO A 46 1.76 -0.38 -9.18
C PRO A 46 0.43 -0.20 -8.44
N ARG A 47 -0.53 -1.07 -8.76
CA ARG A 47 -1.85 -1.09 -8.13
C ARG A 47 -2.22 -2.52 -7.74
N ALA A 48 -2.77 -2.70 -6.55
CA ALA A 48 -3.32 -3.98 -6.12
C ALA A 48 -4.71 -3.79 -5.48
N ARG A 49 -5.55 -4.82 -5.61
CA ARG A 49 -6.80 -4.94 -4.86
C ARG A 49 -6.55 -5.73 -3.60
N TRP A 50 -7.38 -5.51 -2.58
CA TRP A 50 -7.42 -6.39 -1.41
C TRP A 50 -7.57 -7.85 -1.85
N GLN A 51 -6.83 -8.74 -1.20
CA GLN A 51 -6.94 -10.18 -1.39
C GLN A 51 -7.14 -10.87 -0.03
N PRO A 52 -7.95 -11.95 0.04
CA PRO A 52 -8.12 -12.72 1.27
C PRO A 52 -6.80 -13.24 1.86
N SER A 53 -5.81 -13.49 1.01
CA SER A 53 -4.46 -13.93 1.41
C SER A 53 -3.74 -12.94 2.33
N TRP A 54 -4.16 -11.67 2.39
CA TRP A 54 -3.55 -10.66 3.26
C TRP A 54 -3.96 -10.78 4.73
N GLN A 55 -4.85 -11.74 5.05
CA GLN A 55 -5.32 -12.01 6.41
C GLN A 55 -5.46 -13.52 6.70
N GLU A 56 -4.80 -14.38 5.93
CA GLU A 56 -4.98 -15.83 6.04
C GLU A 56 -4.65 -16.36 7.45
N ARG A 57 -3.55 -15.86 8.05
CA ARG A 57 -3.11 -16.22 9.41
C ARG A 57 -3.91 -15.56 10.54
N ASP A 58 -4.86 -14.67 10.25
CA ASP A 58 -5.73 -14.07 11.27
C ASP A 58 -6.73 -15.13 11.80
N PRO A 59 -6.65 -15.55 13.08
CA PRO A 59 -7.55 -16.56 13.63
C PRO A 59 -8.97 -16.02 13.92
N GLN A 60 -9.21 -14.71 13.79
CA GLN A 60 -10.51 -14.10 14.13
C GLN A 60 -11.58 -14.32 13.06
N TYR A 61 -12.82 -14.55 13.49
CA TYR A 61 -14.01 -14.60 12.64
C TYR A 61 -15.16 -13.75 13.25
N PRO A 62 -15.68 -12.73 12.55
CA PRO A 62 -15.22 -12.22 11.26
C PRO A 62 -13.83 -11.58 11.34
N LYS A 63 -13.05 -11.68 10.25
CA LYS A 63 -11.72 -11.07 10.17
C LYS A 63 -11.83 -9.53 10.17
N SER A 64 -10.83 -8.86 10.75
CA SER A 64 -10.83 -7.40 10.84
C SER A 64 -10.57 -6.76 9.47
N ARG A 65 -11.27 -5.67 9.17
CA ARG A 65 -10.99 -4.87 7.97
C ARG A 65 -9.63 -4.17 8.01
N TRP A 66 -9.10 -3.94 9.20
CA TRP A 66 -7.93 -3.10 9.44
C TRP A 66 -6.68 -3.88 9.83
N TRP A 67 -6.83 -5.15 10.20
CA TRP A 67 -5.71 -6.02 10.54
C TRP A 67 -5.34 -6.87 9.34
N LEU A 68 -4.14 -6.64 8.78
CA LEU A 68 -3.60 -7.38 7.65
C LEU A 68 -2.45 -8.27 8.13
N SER A 69 -2.76 -9.38 8.80
CA SER A 69 -1.75 -10.29 9.38
C SER A 69 -0.69 -10.77 8.38
N ASP A 70 -1.05 -10.81 7.11
CA ASP A 70 -0.23 -11.28 5.99
C ASP A 70 0.06 -10.16 4.97
N GLY A 71 -0.38 -8.93 5.27
CA GLY A 71 -0.16 -7.74 4.44
C GLY A 71 0.74 -6.68 5.09
N PRO A 72 1.92 -7.01 5.64
CA PRO A 72 2.80 -6.02 6.27
C PRO A 72 3.33 -4.96 5.29
N PHE A 73 3.23 -5.23 4.00
CA PHE A 73 3.62 -4.35 2.91
C PHE A 73 2.56 -3.28 2.60
N VAL A 74 1.43 -3.25 3.30
CA VAL A 74 0.33 -2.30 3.10
C VAL A 74 0.31 -1.24 4.20
N GLY A 75 0.35 0.03 3.81
CA GLY A 75 0.29 1.19 4.69
C GLY A 75 -0.78 2.19 4.28
N PHE A 76 -0.64 3.41 4.76
CA PHE A 76 -1.52 4.54 4.45
C PHE A 76 -0.76 5.85 4.49
N ARG A 77 -1.34 6.86 3.84
CA ARG A 77 -0.90 8.25 3.89
C ARG A 77 -2.10 9.13 4.24
N LEU A 78 -1.88 10.09 5.12
CA LEU A 78 -2.91 11.06 5.47
C LEU A 78 -2.96 12.17 4.43
N VAL A 79 -4.17 12.55 4.05
CA VAL A 79 -4.46 13.67 3.17
C VAL A 79 -5.48 14.54 3.89
N ARG A 80 -5.34 15.86 3.76
CA ARG A 80 -6.25 16.84 4.35
C ARG A 80 -6.51 17.97 3.36
N GLU A 81 -7.68 18.58 3.51
CA GLU A 81 -8.03 19.85 2.86
C GLU A 81 -7.54 21.05 3.68
#